data_AF-A0A7C7R9R5-F1
#
_entry.id   AF-A0A7C7R9R5-F1
#
_cell.length_a   1.000
_cell.length_b   1.000
_cell.length_c   1.000
_cell.angle_alpha   90.00
_cell.angle_beta   90.00
_cell.angle_gamma   90.00
#
_symmetry.space_group_name_H-M   'P 1'
#
loop_
_entity.id
_entity.type
_entity.pdbx_description
1 polymer ?
#
loop_
_entity_poly.entity_id
_entity_poly.type
_entity_poly.pdbx_seq_one_letter_code
_entity_poly.pdbx_strand_id
1 'polypeptide(L)'
;MSHVRGLKCRECGREYPKEPIYVCEYCFGPLEVVYEYERVKQHLTKRVISSRERNLWRYRELLPIDQEPNVGLDSGFTPLYRAANLERALNAQTIYIKDDSVNHPTLSFKDRVVAVAISKAKEFGFDTVACASTGNLANS
;
A
#
# COMPACT_ATOMS: atom_id res chain seq x y z
N MET A 1 -0.76 16.64 3.07
CA MET A 1 -1.08 16.53 4.51
C MET A 1 -1.58 15.12 4.76
N SER A 2 -0.79 14.31 5.47
CA SER A 2 -1.17 12.94 5.78
C SER A 2 -2.40 12.87 6.68
N HIS A 3 -3.18 11.80 6.52
CA HIS A 3 -4.26 11.42 7.43
C HIS A 3 -3.80 10.40 8.49
N VAL A 4 -2.49 10.24 8.67
CA VAL A 4 -1.90 9.33 9.67
C VAL A 4 -1.72 10.07 10.99
N ARG A 5 -2.30 9.53 12.06
CA ARG A 5 -2.13 10.00 13.44
C ARG A 5 -0.82 9.52 14.06
N GLY A 6 -0.40 8.31 13.73
CA GLY A 6 0.77 7.66 14.32
C GLY A 6 0.77 6.16 14.03
N LEU A 7 1.43 5.41 14.90
CA LEU A 7 1.51 3.95 14.83
C LEU A 7 0.91 3.33 16.09
N LYS A 8 0.45 2.08 16.00
CA LYS A 8 -0.06 1.32 17.14
C LYS A 8 0.37 -0.12 17.04
N CYS A 9 0.85 -0.69 18.14
CA CYS A 9 1.15 -2.11 18.21
C CYS A 9 -0.14 -2.92 18.07
N ARG A 10 -0.14 -3.87 17.14
CA ARG A 10 -1.27 -4.78 16.92
C ARG A 10 -1.59 -5.63 18.14
N GLU A 11 -0.57 -6.05 18.88
CA GLU A 11 -0.70 -7.01 19.98
C GLU A 11 -1.08 -6.35 21.31
N CYS A 12 -0.32 -5.35 21.75
CA CYS A 12 -0.54 -4.73 23.07
C CYS A 12 -1.25 -3.37 23.03
N GLY A 13 -1.52 -2.84 21.82
CA GLY A 13 -2.23 -1.58 21.64
C GLY A 13 -1.45 -0.32 22.00
N ARG A 14 -0.17 -0.43 22.37
CA ARG A 14 0.70 0.73 22.64
C ARG A 14 0.80 1.63 21.42
N GLU A 15 0.67 2.93 21.64
CA GLU A 15 0.80 3.93 20.59
C GLU A 15 2.24 4.42 20.46
N TYR A 16 2.59 4.80 19.25
CA TYR A 16 3.92 5.23 18.86
C TYR A 16 3.82 6.43 17.92
N PRO A 17 4.83 7.33 17.92
CA PRO A 17 4.91 8.41 16.96
C PRO A 17 5.10 7.88 15.53
N LYS A 18 4.92 8.76 14.56
CA LYS A 18 5.10 8.47 13.14
C LYS A 18 6.59 8.47 12.76
N GLU A 19 7.28 7.44 13.22
CA GLU A 19 8.74 7.29 13.11
C GLU A 19 9.12 6.04 12.31
N PRO A 20 10.38 5.89 11.88
CA PRO A 20 10.88 4.71 11.17
C PRO A 20 11.06 3.50 12.11
N ILE A 21 9.99 3.11 12.78
CA ILE A 21 9.89 1.98 13.71
C ILE A 21 8.79 1.03 13.21
N TYR A 22 9.04 -0.28 13.32
CA TYR A 22 8.15 -1.30 12.77
C TYR A 22 7.81 -2.42 13.77
N VAL A 23 8.47 -2.44 14.93
CA VAL A 23 8.29 -3.41 16.00
C VAL A 23 8.08 -2.70 17.33
N CYS A 24 7.17 -3.22 18.14
CA CYS A 24 6.95 -2.77 19.50
C CYS A 24 8.09 -3.22 20.42
N GLU A 25 8.73 -2.30 21.12
CA GLU A 25 9.88 -2.60 22.01
C GLU A 25 9.50 -3.40 23.27
N TYR A 26 8.21 -3.47 23.61
CA TYR A 26 7.72 -4.12 24.83
C TYR A 26 7.24 -5.55 24.62
N CYS A 27 6.59 -5.83 23.49
CA CYS A 27 6.01 -7.15 23.21
C CYS A 27 6.46 -7.75 21.88
N PHE A 28 7.34 -7.06 21.13
CA PHE A 28 7.86 -7.48 19.83
C PHE A 28 6.81 -7.69 18.74
N GLY A 29 5.56 -7.25 18.98
CA GLY A 29 4.49 -7.26 18.00
C GLY A 29 4.67 -6.19 16.90
N PRO A 30 4.07 -6.38 15.71
CA PRO A 30 4.18 -5.42 14.62
C PRO A 30 3.44 -4.11 14.94
N LEU A 31 3.95 -3.01 14.39
CA LEU A 31 3.29 -1.71 14.43
C LEU A 31 2.44 -1.51 13.17
N GLU A 32 1.20 -1.05 13.35
CA GLU A 32 0.27 -0.71 12.28
C GLU A 32 0.03 0.80 12.22
N VAL A 33 -0.27 1.30 11.03
CA VAL A 33 -0.57 2.73 10.81
C VAL A 33 -1.95 3.07 11.35
N VAL A 34 -2.04 4.12 12.15
CA VAL A 34 -3.30 4.65 12.69
C VAL A 34 -3.74 5.86 11.86
N TYR A 35 -4.95 5.81 11.32
CA TYR A 35 -5.52 6.86 10.47
C TYR A 35 -6.61 7.68 11.18
N GLU A 36 -6.73 8.94 10.80
CA GLU A 36 -7.86 9.81 11.10
C GLU A 36 -9.00 9.58 10.11
N TYR A 37 -9.75 8.48 10.27
CA TYR A 37 -10.76 8.05 9.27
C TYR A 37 -11.86 9.08 9.00
N GLU A 38 -12.27 9.88 9.99
CA GLU A 38 -13.24 10.97 9.78
C GLU A 38 -12.70 12.00 8.79
N ARG A 39 -11.42 12.34 8.90
CA ARG A 39 -10.75 13.25 7.97
C ARG A 39 -10.59 12.61 6.60
N VAL A 40 -10.26 11.32 6.52
CA VAL A 40 -10.19 10.60 5.23
C VAL A 40 -11.55 10.65 4.52
N LYS A 41 -12.64 10.36 5.24
CA LYS A 41 -14.00 10.33 4.68
C LYS A 41 -14.45 11.69 4.12
N GLN A 42 -13.98 12.79 4.69
CA GLN A 42 -14.26 14.14 4.21
C GLN A 42 -13.56 14.46 2.88
N HIS A 43 -12.41 13.86 2.60
CA HIS A 43 -11.56 14.21 1.45
C HIS A 43 -11.58 13.14 0.33
N LEU A 44 -11.78 11.87 0.68
CA LEU A 44 -11.75 10.76 -0.25
C LEU A 44 -13.17 10.40 -0.71
N THR A 45 -13.51 10.79 -1.94
CA THR A 45 -14.78 10.43 -2.58
C THR A 45 -14.55 9.59 -3.84
N LYS A 46 -15.58 8.88 -4.30
CA LYS A 46 -15.53 8.16 -5.59
C LYS A 46 -15.16 9.08 -6.76
N ARG A 47 -15.66 10.33 -6.76
CA ARG A 47 -15.35 11.33 -7.79
C ARG A 47 -13.86 11.68 -7.77
N VAL A 48 -13.30 11.93 -6.59
CA VAL A 48 -11.87 12.24 -6.40
C VAL A 48 -10.99 11.06 -6.81
N ILE A 49 -11.35 9.84 -6.43
CA ILE A 49 -10.62 8.63 -6.84
C ILE A 49 -10.64 8.47 -8.37
N SER A 50 -11.76 8.76 -9.02
CA SER A 50 -11.93 8.62 -10.48
C SER A 50 -11.29 9.74 -11.30
N SER A 51 -11.06 10.93 -10.71
CA SER A 51 -10.41 12.04 -11.41
C SER A 51 -8.88 11.96 -11.42
N ARG A 52 -8.29 11.07 -10.64
CA ARG A 52 -6.84 10.86 -10.56
C ARG A 52 -6.37 9.85 -11.59
N GLU A 53 -5.06 9.88 -11.83
CA GLU A 53 -4.39 8.89 -12.65
C GLU A 53 -4.66 7.46 -12.16
N ARG A 54 -4.59 6.54 -13.11
CA ARG A 54 -4.89 5.12 -12.93
C ARG A 54 -3.68 4.40 -12.33
N ASN A 55 -3.35 4.73 -11.09
CA ASN A 55 -2.27 4.11 -10.32
C ASN A 55 -2.67 3.96 -8.83
N LEU A 56 -1.75 3.52 -8.00
CA LEU A 56 -1.89 3.35 -6.54
C LEU A 56 -2.25 4.67 -5.85
N TRP A 57 -1.64 5.76 -6.30
CA TRP A 57 -1.72 7.08 -5.65
C TRP A 57 -3.08 7.74 -5.77
N ARG A 58 -3.99 7.18 -6.57
CA ARG A 58 -5.41 7.57 -6.56
C ARG A 58 -6.08 7.41 -5.18
N TYR A 59 -5.49 6.61 -4.29
CA TYR A 59 -5.94 6.37 -2.92
C TYR A 59 -5.05 7.05 -1.85
N ARG A 60 -4.29 8.09 -2.20
CA ARG A 60 -3.28 8.72 -1.30
C ARG A 60 -3.75 9.04 0.12
N GLU A 61 -5.03 9.34 0.33
CA GLU A 61 -5.58 9.60 1.66
C GLU A 61 -5.55 8.38 2.59
N LEU A 62 -5.52 7.17 2.02
CA LEU A 62 -5.41 5.89 2.71
C LEU A 62 -3.97 5.34 2.70
N LEU A 63 -2.99 6.12 2.24
CA LEU A 63 -1.59 5.71 2.17
C LEU A 63 -0.74 6.56 3.13
N PRO A 64 0.26 5.97 3.82
CA PRO A 64 0.94 6.61 4.95
C PRO A 64 2.03 7.63 4.59
N ILE A 65 1.85 8.42 3.53
CA ILE A 65 2.79 9.47 3.10
C ILE A 65 2.29 10.87 3.52
N ASP A 66 3.21 11.80 3.72
CA ASP A 66 2.96 13.20 4.12
C ASP A 66 3.01 14.17 2.95
N GLN A 67 3.94 13.91 2.03
CA GLN A 67 4.26 14.67 0.84
C GLN A 67 3.58 14.06 -0.39
N GLU A 68 3.67 14.75 -1.53
CA GLU A 68 3.18 14.18 -2.78
C GLU A 68 4.13 13.06 -3.26
N PRO A 69 3.60 11.93 -3.76
CA PRO A 69 4.41 10.81 -4.18
C PRO A 69 5.25 11.15 -5.40
N ASN A 70 6.53 10.75 -5.38
CA ASN A 70 7.46 10.96 -6.51
C ASN A 70 8.10 9.66 -7.03
N VAL A 71 7.63 8.50 -6.57
CA VAL A 71 8.07 7.17 -7.01
C VAL A 71 6.87 6.22 -7.15
N GLY A 72 7.04 5.15 -7.92
CA GLY A 72 6.00 4.12 -8.10
C GLY A 72 4.74 4.64 -8.78
N LEU A 73 4.85 5.64 -9.66
CA LEU A 73 3.73 6.28 -10.36
C LEU A 73 3.01 5.32 -11.33
N ASP A 74 3.67 4.24 -11.75
CA ASP A 74 3.10 3.18 -12.59
C ASP A 74 2.53 2.01 -11.80
N SER A 75 2.71 1.99 -10.47
CA SER A 75 2.25 0.88 -9.65
C SER A 75 0.75 0.94 -9.42
N GLY A 76 0.08 -0.20 -9.47
CA GLY A 76 -1.34 -0.37 -9.19
C GLY A 76 -2.21 -0.35 -10.44
N PHE A 77 -3.51 -0.12 -10.23
CA PHE A 77 -4.56 -0.16 -11.28
C PHE A 77 -4.49 -1.35 -12.27
N THR A 78 -3.98 -2.48 -11.81
CA THR A 78 -3.87 -3.70 -12.59
C THR A 78 -5.24 -4.23 -13.08
N PRO A 79 -5.27 -5.08 -14.11
CA PRO A 79 -6.50 -5.63 -14.65
C PRO A 79 -7.33 -6.43 -13.64
N LEU A 80 -8.63 -6.52 -13.88
CA LEU A 80 -9.57 -7.39 -13.19
C LEU A 80 -10.33 -8.19 -14.25
N TYR A 81 -9.96 -9.45 -14.45
CA TYR A 81 -10.51 -10.30 -15.49
C TYR A 81 -11.65 -11.16 -14.95
N ARG A 82 -12.74 -11.31 -15.71
CA ARG A 82 -13.73 -12.35 -15.41
C ARG A 82 -13.25 -13.70 -15.96
N ALA A 83 -13.25 -14.73 -15.13
CA ALA A 83 -12.69 -16.05 -15.46
C ALA A 83 -13.78 -17.09 -15.78
N ALA A 84 -14.52 -16.89 -16.88
CA ALA A 84 -15.66 -17.75 -17.25
C ALA A 84 -15.30 -19.23 -17.46
N ASN A 85 -14.07 -19.54 -17.88
CA ASN A 85 -13.63 -20.94 -18.00
C ASN A 85 -13.48 -21.60 -16.62
N LEU A 86 -13.01 -20.85 -15.63
CA LEU A 86 -12.87 -21.33 -14.26
C LEU A 86 -14.24 -21.45 -13.57
N GLU A 87 -15.15 -20.51 -13.84
CA GLU A 87 -16.57 -20.60 -13.41
C GLU A 87 -17.17 -21.95 -13.83
N ARG A 88 -17.02 -22.34 -15.10
CA ARG A 88 -17.50 -23.63 -15.61
C ARG A 88 -16.78 -24.82 -14.99
N ALA A 89 -15.46 -24.78 -14.88
CA ALA A 89 -14.66 -25.89 -14.36
C ALA A 89 -14.94 -26.18 -12.87
N LEU A 90 -15.27 -25.15 -12.09
CA LEU A 90 -15.50 -25.26 -10.65
C LEU A 90 -16.99 -25.25 -10.26
N ASN A 91 -17.91 -25.18 -11.22
CA ASN A 91 -19.34 -24.97 -10.99
C ASN A 91 -19.63 -23.76 -10.07
N ALA A 92 -18.89 -22.66 -10.29
CA ALA A 92 -19.01 -21.43 -9.53
C ALA A 92 -19.78 -20.35 -10.32
N GLN A 93 -20.53 -19.49 -9.64
CA GLN A 93 -21.35 -18.47 -10.31
C GLN A 93 -20.53 -17.37 -10.98
N THR A 94 -19.59 -16.76 -10.27
CA THR A 94 -18.79 -15.66 -10.81
C THR A 94 -17.42 -15.66 -10.18
N ILE A 95 -16.38 -15.65 -11.01
CA ILE A 95 -14.98 -15.59 -10.56
C ILE A 95 -14.29 -14.45 -11.29
N TYR A 96 -13.61 -13.60 -10.52
CA TYR A 96 -12.72 -12.58 -11.04
C TYR A 96 -11.27 -12.86 -10.61
N ILE A 97 -10.34 -12.58 -11.50
CA ILE A 97 -8.91 -12.62 -11.26
C ILE A 97 -8.39 -11.19 -11.24
N LYS A 98 -7.88 -10.77 -10.09
CA LYS A 98 -7.15 -9.51 -9.94
C LYS A 98 -5.69 -9.77 -10.29
N ASP A 99 -5.29 -9.38 -11.49
CA ASP A 99 -3.98 -9.76 -12.03
C ASP A 99 -2.88 -8.78 -11.63
N ASP A 100 -2.32 -8.96 -10.44
CA ASP A 100 -1.15 -8.20 -9.99
C ASP A 100 0.19 -8.75 -10.53
N SER A 101 0.17 -9.79 -11.37
CA SER A 101 1.39 -10.26 -12.05
C SER A 101 1.86 -9.31 -13.15
N VAL A 102 1.01 -8.36 -13.57
CA VAL A 102 1.34 -7.31 -14.54
C VAL A 102 1.45 -5.94 -13.89
N ASN A 103 1.70 -5.91 -12.58
CA ASN A 103 1.91 -4.66 -11.87
C ASN A 103 3.30 -4.10 -12.21
N HIS A 104 3.38 -2.83 -12.58
CA HIS A 104 4.64 -2.21 -12.98
C HIS A 104 5.38 -1.60 -11.77
N PRO A 105 6.72 -1.54 -11.82
CA PRO A 105 7.56 -1.88 -12.98
C PRO A 105 8.01 -3.35 -13.06
N THR A 106 7.86 -4.14 -12.00
CA THR A 106 8.58 -5.43 -11.87
C THR A 106 7.75 -6.66 -12.11
N LEU A 107 6.49 -6.48 -12.51
CA LEU A 107 5.54 -7.56 -12.74
C LEU A 107 5.20 -8.30 -11.44
N SER A 108 5.11 -7.55 -10.34
CA SER A 108 4.79 -8.09 -9.02
C SER A 108 3.84 -7.21 -8.20
N PHE A 109 2.95 -7.84 -7.44
CA PHE A 109 2.14 -7.14 -6.45
C PHE A 109 2.98 -6.37 -5.41
N LYS A 110 4.26 -6.76 -5.24
CA LYS A 110 5.21 -6.11 -4.32
C LYS A 110 5.51 -4.67 -4.71
N ASP A 111 5.34 -4.27 -5.98
CA ASP A 111 5.54 -2.88 -6.41
C ASP A 111 4.61 -1.91 -5.64
N ARG A 112 3.43 -2.37 -5.20
CA ARG A 112 2.50 -1.53 -4.42
C ARG A 112 3.09 -1.11 -3.09
N VAL A 113 3.64 -2.08 -2.35
CA VAL A 113 4.17 -1.82 -1.00
C VAL A 113 5.51 -1.10 -1.08
N VAL A 114 6.35 -1.44 -2.07
CA VAL A 114 7.65 -0.78 -2.25
C VAL A 114 7.46 0.69 -2.66
N ALA A 115 6.49 1.01 -3.52
CA ALA A 115 6.18 2.41 -3.86
C ALA A 115 5.90 3.27 -2.61
N VAL A 116 5.13 2.74 -1.65
CA VAL A 116 4.85 3.39 -0.38
C VAL A 116 6.09 3.45 0.52
N ALA A 117 6.79 2.33 0.67
CA ALA A 117 7.96 2.23 1.55
C ALA A 117 9.09 3.16 1.13
N ILE A 118 9.42 3.23 -0.17
CA ILE A 118 10.45 4.10 -0.71
C ILE A 118 10.03 5.57 -0.64
N SER A 119 8.76 5.88 -0.93
CA SER A 119 8.24 7.24 -0.71
C SER A 119 8.43 7.67 0.74
N LYS A 120 8.13 6.77 1.68
CA LYS A 120 8.25 7.05 3.11
C LYS A 120 9.70 7.17 3.58
N ALA A 121 10.58 6.32 3.07
CA ALA A 121 12.03 6.40 3.36
C ALA A 121 12.62 7.74 2.93
N LYS A 122 12.23 8.25 1.75
CA LYS A 122 12.63 9.58 1.28
C LYS A 122 12.11 10.70 2.18
N GLU A 123 10.86 10.61 2.66
CA GLU A 123 10.32 11.60 3.61
C GLU A 123 11.09 11.62 4.93
N PHE A 124 11.59 10.48 5.38
CA PHE A 124 12.47 10.38 6.56
C PHE A 124 13.92 10.82 6.30
N GLY A 125 14.26 11.20 5.05
CA GLY A 125 15.60 11.65 4.69
C GLY A 125 16.62 10.52 4.56
N PHE A 126 16.18 9.27 4.40
CA PHE A 126 17.09 8.15 4.15
C PHE A 126 17.63 8.20 2.71
N ASP A 127 18.94 8.03 2.57
CA ASP A 127 19.62 7.94 1.27
C ASP A 127 19.79 6.50 0.78
N THR A 128 19.67 5.52 1.68
CA THR A 128 19.98 4.12 1.45
C THR A 128 18.87 3.23 1.98
N VAL A 129 18.51 2.22 1.20
CA VAL A 129 17.62 1.13 1.61
C VAL A 129 18.32 -0.20 1.37
N ALA A 130 18.04 -1.19 2.22
CA ALA A 130 18.58 -2.54 2.10
C ALA A 130 17.47 -3.57 2.24
N CYS A 131 17.60 -4.70 1.54
CA CYS A 131 16.64 -5.79 1.58
C CYS A 131 17.37 -7.12 1.71
N ALA A 132 16.97 -7.93 2.70
CA ALA A 132 17.42 -9.32 2.83
C ALA A 132 16.35 -10.25 2.24
N SER A 133 16.17 -10.21 0.93
CA SER A 133 15.23 -11.06 0.19
C SER A 133 15.86 -11.51 -1.12
N THR A 134 15.45 -12.68 -1.61
CA THR A 134 15.91 -13.26 -2.87
C THR A 134 14.80 -13.35 -3.92
N GLY A 135 13.61 -12.81 -3.64
CA GLY A 135 12.43 -12.90 -4.50
C GLY A 135 11.87 -11.53 -4.89
N ASN A 136 10.58 -11.51 -5.21
CA ASN A 136 9.89 -10.33 -5.73
C ASN A 136 10.11 -9.04 -4.93
N LEU A 137 10.22 -9.11 -3.60
CA LEU A 137 10.44 -7.91 -2.78
C LEU A 137 11.80 -7.26 -3.00
N ALA A 138 12.85 -8.04 -3.31
CA ALA A 138 14.16 -7.48 -3.62
C ALA A 138 14.25 -6.96 -5.07
N ASN A 139 13.37 -7.45 -5.95
CA ASN A 139 13.29 -7.00 -7.33
C ASN A 139 12.51 -5.68 -7.46
N SER A 140 11.38 -5.58 -6.73
CA SER A 140 10.53 -4.38 -6.60
C SER A 140 11.27 -3.20 -5.99
#